data_AF-H2M8M5-F1
#
_entry.id   AF-H2M8M5-F1
#
_cell.length_a   1.000
_cell.length_b   1.000
_cell.length_c   1.000
_cell.angle_alpha   90.00
_cell.angle_beta   90.00
_cell.angle_gamma   90.00
#
_symmetry.space_group_name_H-M   'P 1'
#
loop_
_entity.id
_entity.type
_entity.pdbx_description
1 polymer ?
#
loop_
_entity_poly.entity_id
_entity_poly.type
_entity_poly.pdbx_seq_one_letter_code
_entity_poly.pdbx_strand_id
1 'polypeptide(L)'
;MTTKKKRTPNTERSGWVVIAPDSVTDKNKHGSDPVFLRLRNPSTDGASLYLLGSGDEWLYEVKAFEEEFHSWFVGEAVQRDGRLVFVTPMDPLFLILPYLMKSGREGKFQPVDQVVKDEDFPACSRLLSCSCSFLHIAEEKEVGGLKFHRYSQERTMNWLKKKVERTAAALKTKNVSVGEGVKSTTYIRIKSESEGREEDYLRYAHGLISEYISEALSKALLKHLGLPELTSPKEAEPPAKKRKLSDKPVEAGEDYTKFNSADFARKPPKKMTAAQKTLAKVDKSGMKSMSSFFSPKSK
;
A
#
# COMPACT_ATOMS: atom_id res chain seq x y z
N MET A 1 10.97 0.40 58.30
CA MET A 1 10.31 -0.70 57.57
C MET A 1 9.53 -0.12 56.40
N THR A 2 10.09 -0.16 55.19
CA THR A 2 9.43 0.34 53.98
C THR A 2 8.64 -0.79 53.34
N THR A 3 7.33 -0.71 53.42
CA THR A 3 6.40 -1.68 52.83
C THR A 3 6.52 -1.63 51.31
N LYS A 4 7.19 -2.62 50.71
CA LYS A 4 7.15 -2.86 49.26
C LYS A 4 5.71 -3.12 48.85
N LYS A 5 5.08 -2.12 48.21
CA LYS A 5 3.77 -2.24 47.58
C LYS A 5 3.89 -3.35 46.53
N LYS A 6 3.29 -4.51 46.79
CA LYS A 6 3.16 -5.62 45.83
C LYS A 6 2.46 -5.05 44.59
N ARG A 7 3.19 -4.90 43.50
CA ARG A 7 2.62 -4.64 42.18
C ARG A 7 1.71 -5.82 41.87
N THR A 8 0.40 -5.58 41.79
CA THR A 8 -0.55 -6.53 41.22
C THR A 8 -0.05 -6.91 39.82
N PRO A 9 -0.17 -8.19 39.42
CA PRO A 9 0.18 -8.58 38.06
C PRO A 9 -0.68 -7.74 37.12
N ASN A 10 -0.03 -6.97 36.25
CA ASN A 10 -0.73 -6.23 35.21
C ASN A 10 -1.35 -7.29 34.31
N THR A 11 -2.64 -7.58 34.48
CA THR A 11 -3.40 -8.34 33.49
C THR A 11 -3.24 -7.53 32.21
N GLU A 12 -2.41 -8.01 31.28
CA GLU A 12 -2.19 -7.34 30.01
C GLU A 12 -3.55 -7.25 29.33
N ARG A 13 -4.22 -6.11 29.47
CA ARG A 13 -5.44 -5.81 28.74
C ARG A 13 -4.99 -5.61 27.30
N SER A 14 -4.94 -6.68 26.53
CA SER A 14 -4.67 -6.61 25.10
C SER A 14 -5.96 -6.12 24.41
N GLY A 15 -6.05 -4.83 24.16
CA GLY A 15 -7.09 -4.24 23.34
C GLY A 15 -6.66 -4.15 21.88
N TRP A 16 -7.62 -4.20 20.95
CA TRP A 16 -7.41 -3.82 19.55
C TRP A 16 -8.03 -2.46 19.28
N VAL A 17 -7.30 -1.62 18.57
CA VAL A 17 -7.83 -0.36 18.03
C VAL A 17 -8.33 -0.66 16.62
N VAL A 18 -9.65 -0.54 16.43
CA VAL A 18 -10.32 -0.92 15.18
C VAL A 18 -11.05 0.29 14.59
N ILE A 19 -10.84 0.54 13.31
CA ILE A 19 -11.66 1.43 12.49
C ILE A 19 -12.61 0.55 11.68
N ALA A 20 -13.90 0.63 11.99
CA ALA A 20 -14.94 -0.12 11.31
C ALA A 20 -16.03 0.80 10.74
N PRO A 21 -16.72 0.39 9.66
CA PRO A 21 -17.86 1.13 9.13
C PRO A 21 -19.03 1.08 10.12
N ASP A 22 -19.80 2.16 10.20
CA ASP A 22 -20.96 2.26 11.10
C ASP A 22 -21.98 1.12 10.89
N SER A 23 -22.07 0.62 9.65
CA SER A 23 -22.93 -0.51 9.27
C SER A 23 -22.63 -1.82 10.00
N VAL A 24 -21.42 -1.99 10.54
CA VAL A 24 -21.06 -3.13 11.40
C VAL A 24 -21.68 -3.00 12.79
N THR A 25 -21.84 -1.77 13.28
CA THR A 25 -22.32 -1.48 14.64
C THR A 25 -23.82 -1.21 14.72
N ASP A 26 -24.50 -1.10 13.58
CA ASP A 26 -25.94 -0.84 13.51
C ASP A 26 -26.77 -2.02 14.04
N LYS A 27 -27.22 -1.90 15.29
CA LYS A 27 -28.07 -2.88 16.00
C LYS A 27 -29.51 -2.93 15.52
N ASN A 28 -29.88 -2.13 14.51
CA ASN A 28 -31.27 -1.98 14.06
C ASN A 28 -31.79 -3.11 13.16
N LYS A 29 -30.95 -4.09 12.81
CA LYS A 29 -31.38 -5.29 12.09
C LYS A 29 -31.52 -6.45 13.09
N HIS A 30 -32.65 -7.15 13.07
CA HIS A 30 -32.98 -8.34 13.88
C HIS A 30 -32.10 -9.58 13.57
N GLY A 31 -30.82 -9.40 13.26
CA GLY A 31 -29.86 -10.44 12.94
C GLY A 31 -28.89 -10.76 14.08
N SER A 32 -28.18 -11.87 13.95
CA SER A 32 -27.03 -12.22 14.79
C SER A 32 -26.05 -11.05 14.88
N ASP A 33 -25.39 -10.89 16.03
CA ASP A 33 -24.28 -9.96 16.22
C ASP A 33 -23.17 -10.19 15.16
N PRO A 34 -22.39 -9.14 14.82
CA PRO A 34 -21.29 -9.29 13.87
C PRO A 34 -20.24 -10.27 14.40
N VAL A 35 -19.80 -11.21 13.56
CA VAL A 35 -18.91 -12.30 13.97
C VAL A 35 -17.61 -12.28 13.19
N PHE A 36 -16.49 -12.26 13.93
CA PHE A 36 -15.17 -12.50 13.36
C PHE A 36 -15.01 -13.98 13.01
N LEU A 37 -14.51 -14.23 11.82
CA LEU A 37 -14.36 -15.56 11.29
C LEU A 37 -13.05 -15.73 10.53
N ARG A 38 -12.55 -16.96 10.55
CA ARG A 38 -11.30 -17.32 9.91
C ARG A 38 -11.64 -18.07 8.62
N LEU A 39 -11.25 -17.50 7.48
CA LEU A 39 -11.44 -18.12 6.17
C LEU A 39 -10.11 -18.21 5.43
N ARG A 40 -10.13 -19.03 4.38
CA ARG A 40 -9.05 -19.16 3.43
C ARG A 40 -8.87 -17.87 2.62
N ASN A 41 -7.64 -17.38 2.59
CA ASN A 41 -7.25 -16.25 1.77
C ASN A 41 -7.20 -16.67 0.28
N PRO A 42 -7.88 -15.95 -0.63
CA PRO A 42 -7.93 -16.32 -2.05
C PRO A 42 -6.59 -16.39 -2.77
N SER A 43 -5.60 -15.60 -2.35
CA SER A 43 -4.30 -15.52 -3.03
C SER A 43 -3.24 -16.39 -2.37
N THR A 44 -3.17 -16.40 -1.03
CA THR A 44 -2.13 -17.12 -0.27
C THR A 44 -2.55 -18.50 0.19
N ASP A 45 -3.83 -18.87 0.07
CA ASP A 45 -4.42 -20.11 0.58
C ASP A 45 -4.32 -20.31 2.11
N GLY A 46 -3.69 -19.36 2.81
CA GLY A 46 -3.55 -19.34 4.25
C GLY A 46 -4.79 -18.82 4.96
N ALA A 47 -4.81 -18.94 6.28
CA ALA A 47 -5.92 -18.44 7.07
C ALA A 47 -5.86 -16.92 7.24
N SER A 48 -6.98 -16.24 7.02
CA SER A 48 -7.14 -14.79 7.21
C SER A 48 -8.41 -14.48 8.00
N LEU A 49 -8.41 -13.35 8.69
CA LEU A 49 -9.54 -12.91 9.52
C LEU A 49 -10.49 -12.03 8.70
N TYR A 50 -11.77 -12.32 8.79
CA TYR A 50 -12.85 -11.57 8.16
C TYR A 50 -13.94 -11.30 9.20
N LEU A 51 -14.84 -10.39 8.89
CA LEU A 51 -15.97 -10.04 9.74
C LEU A 51 -17.25 -10.15 8.90
N LEU A 52 -18.24 -10.90 9.39
CA LEU A 52 -19.59 -10.83 8.87
C LEU A 52 -20.39 -9.81 9.68
N GLY A 53 -21.06 -8.91 8.96
CA GLY A 53 -22.03 -7.98 9.54
C GLY A 53 -23.29 -8.70 10.02
N SER A 54 -24.17 -7.96 10.67
CA SER A 54 -25.38 -8.52 11.26
C SER A 54 -26.27 -9.17 10.19
N GLY A 55 -26.61 -10.45 10.41
CA GLY A 55 -27.43 -11.24 9.47
C GLY A 55 -26.68 -11.81 8.27
N ASP A 56 -25.34 -11.84 8.29
CA ASP A 56 -24.48 -12.42 7.24
C ASP A 56 -24.65 -11.82 5.84
N GLU A 57 -25.32 -10.67 5.73
CA GLU A 57 -25.54 -9.98 4.44
C GLU A 57 -24.25 -9.37 3.88
N TRP A 58 -23.44 -8.79 4.78
CA TRP A 58 -22.27 -7.98 4.44
C TRP A 58 -21.00 -8.64 4.94
N LEU A 59 -20.03 -8.77 4.03
CA LEU A 59 -18.71 -9.28 4.32
C LEU A 59 -17.71 -8.13 4.40
N TYR A 60 -16.86 -8.17 5.41
CA TYR A 60 -15.76 -7.24 5.58
C TYR A 60 -14.44 -8.01 5.73
N GLU A 61 -13.38 -7.48 5.12
CA GLU A 61 -12.03 -7.93 5.39
C GLU A 61 -11.43 -7.18 6.58
N VAL A 62 -10.51 -7.84 7.29
CA VAL A 62 -9.78 -7.25 8.40
C VAL A 62 -8.32 -7.11 8.01
N LYS A 63 -7.84 -5.87 7.91
CA LYS A 63 -6.44 -5.55 7.60
C LYS A 63 -5.81 -4.86 8.81
N ALA A 64 -4.56 -5.19 9.13
CA ALA A 64 -3.83 -4.51 10.20
C ALA A 64 -2.70 -3.68 9.59
N PHE A 65 -2.66 -2.40 9.96
CA PHE A 65 -1.48 -1.57 9.78
C PHE A 65 -0.56 -1.78 10.98
N GLU A 66 0.67 -2.17 10.71
CA GLU A 66 1.70 -2.45 11.71
C GLU A 66 2.99 -1.72 11.32
N GLU A 67 3.53 -0.95 12.26
CA GLU A 67 4.79 -0.25 12.12
C GLU A 67 5.60 -0.41 13.42
N GLU A 68 6.92 -0.52 13.31
CA GLU A 68 7.79 -0.73 14.45
C GLU A 68 7.76 0.46 15.41
N PHE A 69 7.95 0.20 16.71
CA PHE A 69 8.05 1.22 17.77
C PHE A 69 6.80 2.11 17.97
N HIS A 70 5.61 1.58 17.70
CA HIS A 70 4.34 2.27 17.94
C HIS A 70 3.57 1.68 19.15
N SER A 71 2.80 2.52 19.84
CA SER A 71 1.93 2.16 20.95
C SER A 71 0.75 3.12 21.04
N TRP A 72 -0.39 2.67 21.56
CA TRP A 72 -1.58 3.53 21.73
C TRP A 72 -1.75 3.99 23.18
N PHE A 73 -2.16 5.24 23.37
CA PHE A 73 -2.68 5.72 24.65
C PHE A 73 -4.21 5.76 24.55
N VAL A 74 -4.89 4.90 25.33
CA VAL A 74 -6.34 4.74 25.30
C VAL A 74 -6.89 5.00 26.70
N GLY A 75 -7.53 6.17 26.88
CA GLY A 75 -7.95 6.63 28.20
C GLY A 75 -6.75 6.80 29.15
N GLU A 76 -6.76 6.09 30.27
CA GLU A 76 -5.68 6.08 31.26
C GLU A 76 -4.68 4.91 31.08
N ALA A 77 -4.84 4.11 30.03
CA ALA A 77 -4.03 2.92 29.78
C ALA A 77 -3.11 3.10 28.56
N VAL A 78 -1.94 2.45 28.62
CA VAL A 78 -1.00 2.33 27.50
C VAL A 78 -1.12 0.93 26.91
N GLN A 79 -1.53 0.85 25.65
CA GLN A 79 -1.56 -0.37 24.86
C GLN A 79 -0.23 -0.51 24.13
N ARG A 80 0.52 -1.57 24.45
CA ARG A 80 1.81 -1.85 23.82
C ARG A 80 1.66 -2.19 22.34
N ASP A 81 0.58 -2.87 21.96
CA ASP A 81 0.30 -3.17 20.56
C ASP A 81 -0.07 -1.87 19.82
N GLY A 82 0.82 -1.41 18.94
CA GLY A 82 0.62 -0.21 18.13
C GLY A 82 -0.19 -0.45 16.85
N ARG A 83 -0.67 -1.68 16.61
CA ARG A 83 -1.40 -2.00 15.38
C ARG A 83 -2.71 -1.22 15.27
N LEU A 84 -3.02 -0.77 14.06
CA LEU A 84 -4.31 -0.17 13.72
C LEU A 84 -5.06 -1.12 12.80
N VAL A 85 -6.19 -1.63 13.26
CA VAL A 85 -7.00 -2.58 12.50
C VAL A 85 -8.06 -1.84 11.70
N PHE A 86 -8.16 -2.13 10.41
CA PHE A 86 -9.18 -1.63 9.51
C PHE A 86 -10.13 -2.76 9.13
N VAL A 87 -11.42 -2.47 9.22
CA VAL A 87 -12.49 -3.33 8.71
C VAL A 87 -13.03 -2.65 7.46
N THR A 88 -12.88 -3.28 6.29
CA THR A 88 -13.31 -2.70 5.01
C THR A 88 -14.28 -3.63 4.29
N PRO A 89 -15.35 -3.11 3.65
CA PRO A 89 -16.27 -3.95 2.89
C PRO A 89 -15.53 -4.72 1.79
N MET A 90 -15.80 -6.02 1.68
CA MET A 90 -15.18 -6.90 0.71
C MET A 90 -16.24 -7.59 -0.16
N ASP A 91 -15.94 -7.79 -1.44
CA ASP A 91 -16.80 -8.57 -2.34
C ASP A 91 -16.63 -10.08 -2.05
N PRO A 92 -17.70 -10.80 -1.60
CA PRO A 92 -17.64 -12.23 -1.31
C PRO A 92 -17.21 -13.09 -2.50
N LEU A 93 -17.42 -12.63 -3.74
CA LEU A 93 -17.05 -13.38 -4.94
C LEU A 93 -15.55 -13.72 -4.99
N PHE A 94 -14.68 -12.89 -4.42
CA PHE A 94 -13.24 -13.21 -4.35
C PHE A 94 -12.95 -14.41 -3.46
N LEU A 95 -13.70 -14.61 -2.37
CA LEU A 95 -13.56 -15.78 -1.49
C LEU A 95 -14.18 -17.04 -2.09
N ILE A 96 -15.25 -16.88 -2.86
CA ILE A 96 -15.98 -18.00 -3.47
C ILE A 96 -15.26 -18.53 -4.72
N LEU A 97 -14.57 -17.65 -5.46
CA LEU A 97 -13.91 -17.95 -6.71
C LEU A 97 -12.91 -19.15 -6.64
N PRO A 98 -12.01 -19.25 -5.64
CA PRO A 98 -11.14 -20.42 -5.49
C PRO A 98 -11.90 -21.75 -5.38
N TYR A 99 -13.04 -21.78 -4.68
CA TYR A 99 -13.85 -23.00 -4.53
C TYR A 99 -14.49 -23.40 -5.87
N LEU A 100 -15.04 -22.43 -6.60
CA LEU A 100 -15.60 -22.67 -7.94
C LEU A 100 -14.55 -23.10 -8.95
N MET A 101 -13.32 -22.58 -8.86
CA MET A 101 -12.23 -23.03 -9.72
C MET A 101 -11.80 -24.46 -9.41
N LYS A 102 -11.79 -24.86 -8.14
CA LYS A 102 -11.50 -26.24 -7.72
C LYS A 102 -12.54 -27.20 -8.28
N SER A 103 -13.83 -26.91 -8.12
CA SER A 103 -14.92 -27.73 -8.68
C SER A 103 -14.99 -27.68 -10.21
N GLY A 104 -14.64 -26.54 -10.81
CA GLY A 104 -14.60 -26.35 -12.25
C GLY A 104 -13.65 -27.31 -12.99
N ARG A 105 -12.62 -27.84 -12.31
CA ARG A 105 -11.75 -28.88 -12.88
C ARG A 105 -12.49 -30.18 -13.19
N GLU A 106 -13.57 -30.45 -12.48
CA GLU A 106 -14.42 -31.62 -12.73
C GLU A 106 -15.38 -31.40 -13.91
N GLY A 107 -15.57 -30.15 -14.36
CA GLY A 107 -16.41 -29.77 -15.50
C GLY A 107 -17.92 -29.96 -15.28
N LYS A 108 -18.34 -30.32 -14.06
CA LYS A 108 -19.73 -30.64 -13.72
C LYS A 108 -20.48 -29.42 -13.18
N PHE A 109 -21.80 -29.46 -13.33
CA PHE A 109 -22.72 -28.53 -12.68
C PHE A 109 -23.01 -29.03 -11.28
N GLN A 110 -22.72 -28.23 -10.25
CA GLN A 110 -22.89 -28.59 -8.85
C GLN A 110 -23.68 -27.51 -8.09
N PRO A 111 -24.46 -27.88 -7.06
CA PRO A 111 -25.12 -26.91 -6.20
C PRO A 111 -24.08 -26.13 -5.38
N VAL A 112 -24.35 -24.85 -5.11
CA VAL A 112 -23.37 -23.97 -4.45
C VAL A 112 -23.01 -24.46 -3.05
N ASP A 113 -23.97 -25.05 -2.33
CA ASP A 113 -23.77 -25.65 -1.02
C ASP A 113 -22.73 -26.78 -1.02
N GLN A 114 -22.58 -27.49 -2.15
CA GLN A 114 -21.58 -28.54 -2.30
C GLN A 114 -20.21 -27.98 -2.71
N VAL A 115 -20.19 -26.90 -3.49
CA VAL A 115 -18.96 -26.28 -3.97
C VAL A 115 -18.23 -25.52 -2.85
N VAL A 116 -18.96 -24.76 -2.03
CA VAL A 116 -18.38 -23.93 -0.96
C VAL A 116 -18.30 -24.73 0.34
N LYS A 117 -17.53 -25.82 0.30
CA LYS A 117 -17.19 -26.64 1.46
C LYS A 117 -15.69 -26.69 1.65
N ASP A 118 -15.26 -26.41 2.86
CA ASP A 118 -13.87 -26.50 3.29
C ASP A 118 -13.82 -27.19 4.66
N GLU A 119 -13.04 -28.26 4.77
CA GLU A 119 -12.88 -29.00 6.03
C GLU A 119 -12.01 -28.22 7.02
N ASP A 120 -11.02 -27.46 6.52
CA ASP A 120 -10.13 -26.64 7.35
C ASP A 120 -10.85 -25.36 7.84
N PHE A 121 -11.80 -24.86 7.05
CA PHE A 121 -12.52 -23.61 7.30
C PHE A 121 -14.05 -23.77 7.18
N PRO A 122 -14.71 -24.44 8.14
CA PRO A 122 -16.14 -24.77 8.05
C PRO A 122 -17.06 -23.54 8.01
N ALA A 123 -16.58 -22.37 8.44
CA ALA A 123 -17.32 -21.10 8.39
C ALA A 123 -17.59 -20.59 6.96
N CYS A 124 -17.02 -21.22 5.93
CA CYS A 124 -17.22 -20.84 4.53
C CYS A 124 -18.70 -20.96 4.08
N SER A 125 -19.49 -21.84 4.70
CA SER A 125 -20.92 -22.00 4.38
C SER A 125 -21.73 -20.72 4.61
N ARG A 126 -21.30 -19.87 5.56
CA ARG A 126 -21.96 -18.58 5.84
C ARG A 126 -21.82 -17.58 4.69
N LEU A 127 -20.80 -17.73 3.83
CA LEU A 127 -20.62 -16.90 2.64
C LEU A 127 -21.78 -17.03 1.64
N LEU A 128 -22.52 -18.15 1.68
CA LEU A 128 -23.68 -18.39 0.83
C LEU A 128 -24.88 -17.53 1.23
N SER A 129 -24.91 -17.06 2.48
CA SER A 129 -25.95 -16.16 2.98
C SER A 129 -25.72 -14.71 2.55
N CYS A 130 -24.51 -14.37 2.09
CA CYS A 130 -24.21 -13.04 1.58
C CYS A 130 -24.97 -12.78 0.27
N SER A 131 -25.41 -11.54 0.07
CA SER A 131 -26.06 -11.13 -1.18
C SER A 131 -25.04 -11.00 -2.32
N CYS A 132 -24.62 -12.12 -2.91
CA CYS A 132 -23.68 -12.15 -4.04
C CYS A 132 -24.29 -12.76 -5.30
N SER A 133 -23.98 -12.16 -6.46
CA SER A 133 -24.45 -12.63 -7.76
C SER A 133 -23.42 -13.58 -8.38
N PHE A 134 -23.63 -14.89 -8.21
CA PHE A 134 -22.78 -15.95 -8.76
C PHE A 134 -22.71 -15.93 -10.31
N LEU A 135 -23.71 -15.33 -10.96
CA LEU A 135 -23.81 -15.23 -12.42
C LEU A 135 -22.61 -14.52 -13.07
N HIS A 136 -21.88 -13.70 -12.31
CA HIS A 136 -20.69 -13.00 -12.80
C HIS A 136 -19.46 -13.90 -12.98
N ILE A 137 -19.38 -15.02 -12.26
CA ILE A 137 -18.22 -15.93 -12.25
C ILE A 137 -18.57 -17.36 -12.69
N ALA A 138 -19.84 -17.73 -12.61
CA ALA A 138 -20.35 -19.04 -12.95
C ALA A 138 -21.51 -18.97 -13.95
N GLU A 139 -21.67 -20.04 -14.71
CA GLU A 139 -22.88 -20.36 -15.46
C GLU A 139 -23.88 -21.03 -14.54
N GLU A 140 -25.14 -20.59 -14.60
CA GLU A 140 -26.25 -21.15 -13.83
C GLU A 140 -27.12 -21.99 -14.76
N LYS A 141 -27.48 -23.18 -14.31
CA LYS A 141 -28.44 -24.06 -14.96
C LYS A 141 -29.47 -24.51 -13.93
N GLU A 142 -30.74 -24.30 -14.24
CA GLU A 142 -31.84 -24.73 -13.37
C GLU A 142 -32.40 -26.06 -13.88
N VAL A 143 -32.51 -27.04 -12.99
CA VAL A 143 -33.13 -28.34 -13.27
C VAL A 143 -34.00 -28.71 -12.07
N GLY A 144 -35.31 -28.82 -12.28
CA GLY A 144 -36.25 -29.22 -11.23
C GLY A 144 -36.34 -28.24 -10.05
N GLY A 145 -36.18 -26.93 -10.28
CA GLY A 145 -36.20 -25.89 -9.24
C GLY A 145 -34.91 -25.77 -8.42
N LEU A 146 -33.91 -26.61 -8.69
CA LEU A 146 -32.58 -26.51 -8.11
C LEU A 146 -31.62 -25.83 -9.10
N LYS A 147 -30.85 -24.88 -8.57
CA LYS A 147 -29.84 -24.14 -9.32
C LYS A 147 -28.49 -24.82 -9.19
N PHE A 148 -27.88 -25.11 -10.33
CA PHE A 148 -26.55 -25.68 -10.41
C PHE A 148 -25.61 -24.68 -11.07
N HIS A 149 -24.41 -24.57 -10.53
CA HIS A 149 -23.41 -23.61 -10.99
C HIS A 149 -22.19 -24.34 -11.53
N ARG A 150 -21.62 -23.78 -12.58
CA ARG A 150 -20.35 -24.24 -13.17
C ARG A 150 -19.44 -23.03 -13.39
N TYR A 151 -18.19 -23.14 -12.99
CA TYR A 151 -17.20 -22.09 -13.23
C TYR A 151 -17.06 -21.75 -14.71
N SER A 152 -17.07 -20.46 -15.04
CA SER A 152 -16.84 -19.97 -16.40
C SER A 152 -15.70 -18.95 -16.39
N GLN A 153 -14.61 -19.28 -17.08
CA GLN A 153 -13.44 -18.41 -17.19
C GLN A 153 -13.77 -17.09 -17.91
N GLU A 154 -14.55 -17.13 -19.00
CA GLU A 154 -14.90 -15.93 -19.79
C GLU A 154 -15.66 -14.89 -18.94
N ARG A 155 -16.73 -15.33 -18.27
CA ARG A 155 -17.49 -14.48 -17.33
C ARG A 155 -16.60 -13.90 -16.23
N THR A 156 -15.72 -14.72 -15.65
CA THR A 156 -14.78 -14.28 -14.61
C THR A 156 -13.82 -13.21 -15.14
N MET A 157 -13.28 -13.36 -16.35
CA MET A 157 -12.39 -12.37 -16.96
C MET A 157 -13.11 -11.05 -17.23
N ASN A 158 -14.35 -11.10 -17.75
CA ASN A 158 -15.18 -9.92 -17.96
C ASN A 158 -15.52 -9.22 -16.63
N TRP A 159 -15.80 -9.98 -15.57
CA TRP A 159 -16.04 -9.45 -14.23
C TRP A 159 -14.77 -8.79 -13.65
N LEU A 160 -13.62 -9.45 -13.73
CA LEU A 160 -12.33 -8.90 -13.27
C LEU A 160 -11.95 -7.64 -14.04
N LYS A 161 -12.14 -7.60 -15.36
CA LYS A 161 -11.91 -6.40 -16.17
C LYS A 161 -12.72 -5.21 -15.65
N LYS A 162 -14.02 -5.39 -15.41
CA LYS A 162 -14.88 -4.34 -14.83
C LYS A 162 -14.43 -3.91 -13.43
N LYS A 163 -13.92 -4.84 -12.62
CA LYS A 163 -13.34 -4.52 -11.30
C LYS A 163 -12.09 -3.65 -11.44
N VAL A 164 -11.18 -3.99 -12.36
CA VAL A 164 -9.96 -3.22 -12.66
C VAL A 164 -10.30 -1.79 -13.09
N GLU A 165 -11.22 -1.65 -14.05
CA GLU A 165 -11.69 -0.35 -14.54
C GLU A 165 -12.31 0.48 -13.40
N ARG A 166 -13.15 -0.13 -12.56
CA ARG A 166 -13.74 0.54 -11.40
C ARG A 166 -12.68 0.99 -10.39
N THR A 167 -11.68 0.17 -10.10
CA THR A 167 -10.58 0.54 -9.21
C THR A 167 -9.71 1.64 -9.80
N ALA A 168 -9.42 1.60 -11.10
CA ALA A 168 -8.69 2.65 -11.80
C ALA A 168 -9.45 3.98 -11.74
N ALA A 169 -10.77 3.97 -11.96
CA ALA A 169 -11.61 5.15 -11.79
C ALA A 169 -11.58 5.70 -10.36
N ALA A 170 -11.66 4.84 -9.35
CA ALA A 170 -11.59 5.25 -7.95
C ALA A 170 -10.21 5.84 -7.58
N LEU A 171 -9.12 5.32 -8.12
CA LEU A 171 -7.76 5.86 -7.94
C LEU A 171 -7.63 7.27 -8.53
N LYS A 172 -8.21 7.49 -9.72
CA LYS A 172 -8.29 8.81 -10.35
C LYS A 172 -9.09 9.79 -9.48
N THR A 173 -10.27 9.40 -8.98
CA THR A 173 -11.10 10.27 -8.11
C THR A 173 -10.42 10.60 -6.79
N LYS A 174 -9.68 9.65 -6.19
CA LYS A 174 -8.94 9.86 -4.95
C LYS A 174 -7.58 10.55 -5.14
N ASN A 175 -7.21 10.92 -6.38
CA ASN A 175 -5.94 11.54 -6.74
C ASN A 175 -4.71 10.77 -6.23
N VAL A 176 -4.74 9.43 -6.33
CA VAL A 176 -3.60 8.58 -5.96
C VAL A 176 -2.55 8.63 -7.06
N SER A 177 -1.29 8.92 -6.70
CA SER A 177 -0.18 8.96 -7.64
C SER A 177 0.31 7.55 -8.00
N VAL A 178 0.12 7.13 -9.26
CA VAL A 178 0.44 5.77 -9.76
C VAL A 178 1.67 5.71 -10.70
N GLY A 179 2.50 6.75 -10.71
CA GLY A 179 3.67 6.82 -11.61
C GLY A 179 4.90 6.03 -11.12
N GLU A 180 5.87 5.84 -12.02
CA GLU A 180 7.14 5.11 -11.80
C GLU A 180 8.02 5.68 -10.65
N GLY A 181 7.75 6.90 -10.18
CA GLY A 181 8.45 7.54 -9.07
C GLY A 181 7.57 7.75 -7.84
N VAL A 182 8.13 7.47 -6.66
CA VAL A 182 7.49 7.75 -5.36
C VAL A 182 7.34 9.26 -5.19
N LYS A 183 6.11 9.78 -5.27
CA LYS A 183 5.78 11.17 -4.96
C LYS A 183 4.98 11.19 -3.66
N SER A 184 5.54 11.73 -2.59
CA SER A 184 4.79 11.91 -1.35
C SER A 184 3.79 13.06 -1.52
N THR A 185 2.51 12.75 -1.37
CA THR A 185 1.41 13.74 -1.38
C THR A 185 1.58 14.78 -0.26
N THR A 186 2.22 14.40 0.86
CA THR A 186 2.48 15.26 2.02
C THR A 186 3.53 16.34 1.76
N TYR A 187 4.51 16.12 0.87
CA TYR A 187 5.64 17.05 0.67
C TYR A 187 5.73 17.63 -0.76
N ILE A 188 5.10 17.01 -1.75
CA ILE A 188 5.16 17.45 -3.14
C ILE A 188 3.75 17.80 -3.61
N ARG A 189 3.52 19.09 -3.87
CA ARG A 189 2.31 19.58 -4.53
C ARG A 189 2.27 18.96 -5.92
N ILE A 190 1.39 17.98 -6.14
CA ILE A 190 1.23 17.31 -7.42
C ILE A 190 0.76 18.37 -8.42
N LYS A 191 1.68 18.86 -9.24
CA LYS A 191 1.33 19.58 -10.46
C LYS A 191 0.71 18.54 -11.38
N SER A 192 -0.52 18.78 -11.82
CA SER A 192 -1.29 17.95 -12.76
C SER A 192 -0.69 18.01 -14.17
N GLU A 193 0.63 17.88 -14.28
CA GLU A 193 1.34 17.79 -15.54
C GLU A 193 1.69 16.32 -15.74
N SER A 194 1.22 15.80 -16.88
CA SER A 194 0.95 14.41 -17.21
C SER A 194 -0.25 13.81 -16.46
N GLU A 195 -1.38 13.74 -17.15
CA GLU A 195 -2.25 12.59 -17.06
C GLU A 195 -1.34 11.36 -16.95
N GLY A 196 -1.26 10.72 -15.78
CA GLY A 196 -0.62 9.42 -15.67
C GLY A 196 -1.24 8.56 -16.76
N ARG A 197 -0.42 7.93 -17.60
CA ARG A 197 -0.94 7.18 -18.75
C ARG A 197 -2.04 6.28 -18.22
N GLU A 198 -3.18 6.24 -18.88
CA GLU A 198 -4.32 5.44 -18.41
C GLU A 198 -3.90 3.98 -18.11
N GLU A 199 -2.91 3.51 -18.87
CA GLU A 199 -2.17 2.27 -18.67
C GLU A 199 -1.55 2.11 -17.27
N ASP A 200 -0.96 3.16 -16.69
CA ASP A 200 -0.34 3.12 -15.36
C ASP A 200 -1.38 2.92 -14.26
N TYR A 201 -2.53 3.59 -14.36
CA TYR A 201 -3.65 3.39 -13.44
C TYR A 201 -4.24 1.98 -13.58
N LEU A 202 -4.38 1.49 -14.81
CA LEU A 202 -4.85 0.13 -15.07
C LEU A 202 -3.89 -0.92 -14.51
N ARG A 203 -2.59 -0.69 -14.64
CA ARG A 203 -1.53 -1.56 -14.12
C ARG A 203 -1.49 -1.57 -12.60
N TYR A 204 -1.62 -0.40 -11.97
CA TYR A 204 -1.70 -0.31 -10.51
C TYR A 204 -2.97 -0.98 -9.97
N ALA A 205 -4.10 -0.76 -10.64
CA ALA A 205 -5.37 -1.42 -10.34
C ALA A 205 -5.30 -2.95 -10.49
N HIS A 206 -4.65 -3.45 -11.54
CA HIS A 206 -4.37 -4.87 -11.72
C HIS A 206 -3.55 -5.42 -10.55
N GLY A 207 -2.50 -4.71 -10.12
CA GLY A 207 -1.69 -5.07 -8.95
C GLY A 207 -2.52 -5.21 -7.68
N LEU A 208 -3.39 -4.23 -7.38
CA LEU A 208 -4.29 -4.30 -6.22
C LEU A 208 -5.23 -5.50 -6.27
N ILE A 209 -5.80 -5.79 -7.44
CA ILE A 209 -6.72 -6.94 -7.60
C ILE A 209 -5.95 -8.27 -7.54
N SER A 210 -4.69 -8.29 -7.95
CA SER A 210 -3.85 -9.49 -7.93
C SER A 210 -3.64 -10.06 -6.52
N GLU A 211 -3.73 -9.22 -5.48
CA GLU A 211 -3.68 -9.66 -4.08
C GLU A 211 -4.90 -10.47 -3.64
N TYR A 212 -6.00 -10.41 -4.40
CA TYR A 212 -7.27 -11.08 -4.08
C TYR A 212 -7.57 -12.27 -5.00
N ILE A 213 -6.66 -12.62 -5.91
CA ILE A 213 -6.83 -13.74 -6.85
C ILE A 213 -5.57 -14.60 -6.90
N SER A 214 -5.68 -15.80 -7.44
CA SER A 214 -4.51 -16.66 -7.68
C SER A 214 -3.57 -16.07 -8.73
N GLU A 215 -2.28 -16.40 -8.64
CA GLU A 215 -1.25 -15.94 -9.58
C GLU A 215 -1.58 -16.32 -11.04
N ALA A 216 -2.16 -17.51 -11.25
CA ALA A 216 -2.59 -17.96 -12.57
C ALA A 216 -3.68 -17.06 -13.18
N LEU A 217 -4.67 -16.64 -12.38
CA LEU A 217 -5.70 -15.69 -12.81
C LEU A 217 -5.11 -14.30 -13.04
N SER A 218 -4.18 -13.86 -12.20
CA SER A 218 -3.51 -12.57 -12.36
C SER A 218 -2.79 -12.47 -13.71
N LYS A 219 -2.05 -13.52 -14.11
CA LYS A 219 -1.39 -13.62 -15.42
C LYS A 219 -2.40 -13.64 -16.57
N ALA A 220 -3.51 -14.38 -16.43
CA ALA A 220 -4.56 -14.41 -17.45
C ALA A 220 -5.24 -13.05 -17.61
N LEU A 221 -5.53 -12.35 -16.51
CA LEU A 221 -6.10 -11.01 -16.49
C LEU A 221 -5.16 -10.00 -17.15
N LEU A 222 -3.86 -10.08 -16.88
CA LEU A 222 -2.86 -9.20 -17.49
C LEU A 222 -2.86 -9.32 -19.01
N LYS A 223 -2.86 -10.56 -19.52
CA LYS A 223 -2.98 -10.84 -20.97
C LYS A 223 -4.30 -10.32 -21.54
N HIS A 224 -5.40 -10.48 -20.80
CA HIS A 224 -6.72 -10.03 -21.23
C HIS A 224 -6.86 -8.50 -21.29
N LEU A 225 -6.15 -7.78 -20.41
CA LEU A 225 -6.08 -6.31 -20.40
C LEU A 225 -5.13 -5.73 -21.45
N GLY A 226 -4.32 -6.57 -22.11
CA GLY A 226 -3.33 -6.12 -23.09
C GLY A 226 -2.16 -5.34 -22.49
N LEU A 227 -1.93 -5.47 -21.19
CA LEU A 227 -0.84 -4.77 -20.50
C LEU A 227 0.48 -5.56 -20.65
N PRO A 228 1.61 -4.89 -20.93
CA PRO A 228 2.91 -5.58 -20.98
C PRO A 228 3.26 -6.16 -19.61
N GLU A 229 3.75 -7.40 -19.61
CA GLU A 229 4.25 -8.05 -18.41
C GLU A 229 5.38 -7.20 -17.81
N LEU A 230 5.35 -6.99 -16.48
CA LEU A 230 6.50 -6.43 -15.74
C LEU A 230 7.70 -7.35 -16.07
N THR A 231 8.48 -7.02 -17.09
CA THR A 231 9.91 -7.24 -16.93
C THR A 231 10.27 -6.35 -15.76
N SER A 232 10.74 -6.97 -14.67
CA SER A 232 11.41 -6.25 -13.58
C SER A 232 12.20 -5.11 -14.20
N PRO A 233 12.16 -3.87 -13.67
CA PRO A 233 13.08 -2.85 -14.11
C PRO A 233 14.44 -3.54 -14.14
N LYS A 234 15.07 -3.63 -15.33
CA LYS A 234 16.52 -3.87 -15.35
C LYS A 234 17.02 -2.96 -14.25
N GLU A 235 17.73 -3.52 -13.28
CA GLU A 235 18.46 -2.75 -12.29
C GLU A 235 19.33 -1.79 -13.08
N ALA A 236 18.77 -0.63 -13.42
CA ALA A 236 19.50 0.50 -13.88
C ALA A 236 20.11 0.95 -12.58
N GLU A 237 21.23 0.29 -12.23
CA GLU A 237 22.12 0.74 -11.20
C GLU A 237 22.15 2.26 -11.30
N PRO A 238 21.83 2.99 -10.22
CA PRO A 238 21.89 4.44 -10.24
C PRO A 238 23.26 4.77 -10.84
N PRO A 239 23.34 5.59 -11.92
CA PRO A 239 24.52 5.65 -12.77
C PRO A 239 25.71 5.78 -11.85
N ALA A 240 26.49 4.70 -11.75
CA ALA A 240 27.57 4.63 -10.80
C ALA A 240 28.48 5.77 -11.21
N LYS A 241 28.42 6.88 -10.47
CA LYS A 241 29.39 7.95 -10.60
C LYS A 241 30.67 7.25 -10.24
N LYS A 242 31.39 6.79 -11.27
CA LYS A 242 32.73 6.21 -11.16
C LYS A 242 33.56 7.30 -10.50
N ARG A 243 33.58 7.25 -9.17
CA ARG A 243 34.46 8.04 -8.34
C ARG A 243 35.84 7.60 -8.82
N LYS A 244 36.60 8.53 -9.40
CA LYS A 244 37.98 8.27 -9.78
C LYS A 244 38.68 7.75 -8.53
N LEU A 245 38.95 6.45 -8.51
CA LEU A 245 39.82 5.84 -7.51
C LEU A 245 41.17 6.52 -7.69
N SER A 246 41.53 7.33 -6.71
CA SER A 246 42.87 7.86 -6.54
C SER A 246 43.46 7.17 -5.32
N ASP A 247 44.66 6.60 -5.44
CA ASP A 247 45.41 5.84 -4.41
C ASP A 247 45.86 6.67 -3.19
N LYS A 248 45.15 7.75 -2.85
CA LYS A 248 45.42 8.51 -1.63
C LYS A 248 44.39 8.13 -0.57
N PRO A 249 44.82 7.85 0.68
CA PRO A 249 43.90 7.58 1.78
C PRO A 249 42.85 8.69 1.86
N VAL A 250 41.58 8.30 1.91
CA VAL A 250 40.48 9.24 2.13
C VAL A 250 40.51 9.61 3.61
N GLU A 251 41.25 10.67 3.96
CA GLU A 251 41.08 11.29 5.26
C GLU A 251 39.70 11.95 5.32
N ALA A 252 38.96 11.67 6.39
CA ALA A 252 37.70 12.34 6.69
C ALA A 252 37.99 13.84 6.84
N GLY A 253 37.51 14.65 5.90
CA GLY A 253 37.80 16.09 5.87
C GLY A 253 37.22 16.87 7.05
N GLU A 254 36.30 16.26 7.82
CA GLU A 254 35.62 16.92 8.93
C GLU A 254 35.47 15.93 10.09
N ASP A 255 36.27 16.15 11.13
CA ASP A 255 36.19 15.46 12.41
C ASP A 255 35.05 16.10 13.24
N TYR A 256 33.89 15.45 13.25
CA TYR A 256 32.69 15.91 13.93
C TYR A 256 32.77 15.83 15.47
N THR A 257 33.89 15.36 16.03
CA THR A 257 34.10 15.30 17.49
C THR A 257 34.46 16.66 18.12
N LYS A 258 34.68 17.71 17.32
CA LYS A 258 35.13 19.04 17.79
C LYS A 258 34.02 20.08 18.00
N PHE A 259 32.79 19.65 18.28
CA PHE A 259 31.66 20.57 18.50
C PHE A 259 31.74 21.40 19.81
N ASN A 260 32.83 21.28 20.60
CA ASN A 260 33.02 21.99 21.87
C ASN A 260 34.31 22.83 21.97
N SER A 261 34.96 23.19 20.86
CA SER A 261 36.06 24.18 20.88
C SER A 261 35.58 25.57 20.46
N ALA A 262 35.86 26.58 21.29
CA ALA A 262 35.36 27.96 21.23
C ALA A 262 35.89 28.83 20.05
N ASP A 263 36.31 28.24 18.94
CA ASP A 263 36.95 28.93 17.81
C ASP A 263 36.01 29.08 16.60
N PHE A 264 34.94 29.87 16.76
CA PHE A 264 33.98 30.18 15.68
C PHE A 264 34.42 31.31 14.72
N ALA A 265 35.69 31.74 14.76
CA ALA A 265 36.12 32.96 14.04
C ALA A 265 36.75 32.73 12.65
N ARG A 266 36.89 31.50 12.14
CA ARG A 266 37.51 31.26 10.83
C ARG A 266 36.55 30.66 9.82
N LYS A 267 35.85 31.52 9.07
CA LYS A 267 35.15 31.10 7.84
C LYS A 267 36.18 30.64 6.80
N PRO A 268 36.03 29.43 6.22
CA PRO A 268 36.93 28.99 5.17
C PRO A 268 36.75 29.85 3.91
N PRO A 269 37.83 30.09 3.12
CA PRO A 269 37.78 30.97 1.96
C PRO A 269 36.81 30.43 0.91
N LYS A 270 35.85 31.27 0.52
CA LYS A 270 34.82 30.95 -0.48
C LYS A 270 35.51 30.64 -1.81
N LYS A 271 35.36 29.40 -2.30
CA LYS A 271 35.92 28.98 -3.59
C LYS A 271 35.28 29.81 -4.71
N MET A 272 36.08 30.62 -5.40
CA MET A 272 35.63 31.46 -6.51
C MET A 272 35.10 30.62 -7.68
N THR A 273 33.99 31.04 -8.28
CA THR A 273 33.40 30.41 -9.48
C THR A 273 34.29 30.63 -10.71
N ALA A 274 34.13 29.81 -11.75
CA ALA A 274 34.96 29.86 -12.96
C ALA A 274 34.95 31.26 -13.61
N ALA A 275 33.81 31.95 -13.62
CA ALA A 275 33.67 33.32 -14.09
C ALA A 275 34.43 34.35 -13.23
N GLN A 276 34.54 34.13 -11.91
CA GLN A 276 35.33 34.98 -11.02
C GLN A 276 36.83 34.76 -11.23
N LYS A 277 37.25 33.52 -11.53
CA LYS A 277 38.64 33.20 -11.86
C LYS A 277 39.08 33.77 -13.22
N THR A 278 38.19 33.85 -14.21
CA THR A 278 38.49 34.51 -15.49
C THR A 278 38.58 36.02 -15.34
N LEU A 279 37.66 36.64 -14.57
CA LEU A 279 37.74 38.07 -14.25
C LEU A 279 39.00 38.44 -13.44
N ALA A 280 39.48 37.55 -12.57
CA ALA A 280 40.68 37.78 -11.76
C ALA A 280 41.98 37.72 -12.56
N LYS A 281 41.98 37.15 -13.77
CA LYS A 281 43.15 37.06 -14.66
C LYS A 281 43.33 38.29 -15.55
N VAL A 282 42.40 39.23 -15.54
CA VAL A 282 42.52 40.49 -16.28
C VAL A 282 43.59 41.34 -15.59
N ASP A 283 44.57 41.83 -16.36
CA ASP A 283 45.64 42.69 -15.86
C ASP A 283 45.05 44.03 -15.40
N LYS A 284 45.25 44.35 -14.12
CA LYS A 284 44.73 45.57 -13.47
C LYS A 284 45.83 46.63 -13.33
N SER A 285 47.02 46.38 -13.84
CA SER A 285 48.11 47.35 -13.87
C SER A 285 47.67 48.59 -14.66
N GLY A 286 47.53 49.73 -13.97
CA GLY A 286 47.11 51.00 -14.56
C GLY A 286 45.63 51.39 -14.36
N MET A 287 44.77 50.48 -13.87
CA MET A 287 43.38 50.83 -13.51
C MET A 287 43.35 51.44 -12.10
N LYS A 288 42.96 52.71 -11.99
CA LYS A 288 42.74 53.36 -10.69
C LYS A 288 41.53 52.73 -9.99
N SER A 289 41.68 52.44 -8.70
CA SER A 289 40.56 51.97 -7.87
C SER A 289 39.42 52.99 -7.93
N MET A 290 38.17 52.51 -8.04
CA MET A 290 36.98 53.37 -8.10
C MET A 290 36.90 54.36 -6.92
N SER A 291 37.49 54.01 -5.77
CA SER A 291 37.60 54.86 -4.60
C SER A 291 38.46 56.12 -4.81
N SER A 292 39.42 56.12 -5.73
CA SER A 292 40.28 57.30 -5.99
C SER A 292 39.55 58.42 -6.75
N PHE A 293 38.37 58.15 -7.30
CA PHE A 293 37.53 59.16 -7.97
C PHE A 293 36.64 59.92 -6.98
N PHE A 294 36.47 59.40 -5.75
CA PHE A 294 35.61 59.99 -4.73
C PHE A 294 36.40 60.56 -3.54
N SER A 295 37.73 60.52 -3.57
CA SER A 295 38.55 61.18 -2.56
C SER A 295 38.56 62.70 -2.78
N PRO A 296 38.37 63.52 -1.72
CA PRO A 296 38.42 64.98 -1.85
C PRO A 296 39.80 65.44 -2.32
N LYS A 297 39.84 66.41 -3.24
CA LYS A 297 41.11 67.01 -3.69
C LYS A 297 41.74 67.77 -2.51
N SER A 298 42.96 67.42 -2.13
CA SER A 298 43.77 68.24 -1.22
C SER A 298 44.07 69.59 -1.89
N LYS A 299 43.95 70.69 -1.13
CA LYS A 299 44.39 72.02 -1.56
C LYS A 299 45.89 72.06 -1.81
#